data_AF-A0A8S2UFF9-F1
#
_entry.id   AF-A0A8S2UFF9-F1
#
_cell.length_a   1.000
_cell.length_b   1.000
_cell.length_c   1.000
_cell.angle_alpha   90.00
_cell.angle_beta   90.00
_cell.angle_gamma   90.00
#
_symmetry.space_group_name_H-M   'P 1'
#
loop_
_entity.id
_entity.type
_entity.pdbx_description
1 polymer ?
#
loop_
_entity_poly.entity_id
_entity_poly.type
_entity_poly.pdbx_seq_one_letter_code
_entity_poly.pdbx_strand_id
1 'polypeptide(L)'
;METLLNPKNYYLEQLKQLLQQCLGRLKISEVQPPEYRAKMYLIQAMIFKLENNSVQSLRSTHDALLSHPYDALMDSLILFLNHSYFHLTARQSLINDIKSDSFNLADVTPPTQIKNLNFLKRTERLIMLKKYERAILKRLTDNNPVQAAYSYIDLIMAISGSSTHFATSLTISCLYFYKAMMSSACTSAEMYAYRSIIFDLAIEIFLFTRHYLPLYVQLHIYKLLYGGELVIKDFHEVVLDELLKNILQLSKVNPMTHAPPTSMIHDMVYMGYAGNELLSKYLKLMAPKNSMYRYYFFEGVWKDWIDNTRFEDEREDCMEDLLYERDWMMDDVEDLLCWTLLPRTDDGWLLNTKHRLQLKQPGYSQVVGVTLDNDTGEIEFMFRQAKKNEHNLFDATDVMDTLRNGIFFAHFTLDPPNTDYHSHPFNEMRYLPKRLSQTPNYLLTLLHADYLLKMISTGVEINAFEPFEMRPSAENLMQRLPAYIREELQAIATKKSGIITDSIHRFWIQPQSSIDYEQTFYK
;
A
#
# COMPACT_ATOMS: atom_id res chain seq x y z
N MET A 1 -41.23 14.34 33.58
CA MET A 1 -40.21 15.17 34.26
C MET A 1 -38.84 14.49 34.29
N GLU A 2 -38.73 13.15 34.36
CA GLU A 2 -37.43 12.45 34.32
C GLU A 2 -36.71 12.46 32.95
N THR A 3 -37.42 12.59 31.82
CA THR A 3 -36.82 12.70 30.48
C THR A 3 -36.14 14.05 30.20
N LEU A 4 -36.42 15.08 31.02
CA LEU A 4 -35.80 16.41 30.95
C LEU A 4 -34.51 16.52 31.79
N LEU A 5 -34.14 15.47 32.53
CA LEU A 5 -32.92 15.45 33.35
C LEU A 5 -31.73 14.75 32.68
N ASN A 6 -31.88 14.24 31.45
CA ASN A 6 -30.74 13.69 30.72
C ASN A 6 -29.93 14.85 30.09
N PRO A 7 -28.68 15.11 30.54
CA PRO A 7 -27.86 16.20 30.02
C PRO A 7 -27.70 16.14 28.50
N LYS A 8 -27.67 14.93 27.92
CA LYS A 8 -27.59 14.68 26.48
C LYS A 8 -28.74 15.34 25.71
N ASN A 9 -29.98 15.20 26.20
CA ASN A 9 -31.17 15.77 25.56
C ASN A 9 -31.16 17.30 25.65
N TYR A 10 -30.71 17.84 26.79
CA TYR A 10 -30.56 19.29 26.93
C TYR A 10 -29.56 19.86 25.93
N TYR A 11 -28.36 19.28 25.81
CA TYR A 11 -27.36 19.74 24.83
C TYR A 11 -27.83 19.58 23.38
N LEU A 12 -28.53 18.48 23.06
CA LEU A 12 -29.09 18.26 21.72
C LEU A 12 -30.04 19.38 21.31
N GLU A 13 -30.99 19.74 22.18
CA GLU A 13 -31.95 20.80 21.90
C GLU A 13 -31.28 22.18 21.80
N GLN A 14 -30.27 22.45 22.65
CA GLN A 14 -29.49 23.69 22.57
C GLN A 14 -28.73 23.80 21.23
N LEU A 15 -28.10 22.71 20.76
CA LEU A 15 -27.40 22.70 19.47
C LEU A 15 -28.36 22.85 18.28
N LYS A 16 -29.54 22.20 18.33
CA LYS A 16 -30.58 22.36 17.31
C LYS A 16 -31.07 23.80 17.23
N GLN A 17 -31.36 24.41 18.39
CA GLN A 17 -31.77 25.81 18.46
C GLN A 17 -30.68 26.74 17.93
N LEU A 18 -29.42 26.52 18.31
CA LEU A 18 -28.28 27.28 17.82
C LEU A 18 -28.14 27.18 16.30
N LEU A 19 -28.18 25.96 15.74
CA LEU A 19 -28.10 25.74 14.29
C LEU A 19 -29.25 26.44 13.57
N GLN A 20 -30.48 26.35 14.09
CA GLN A 20 -31.65 27.01 13.53
C GLN A 20 -31.53 28.55 13.59
N GLN A 21 -31.05 29.10 14.70
CA GLN A 21 -30.80 30.53 14.86
C GLN A 21 -29.74 31.05 13.88
N CYS A 22 -28.66 30.28 13.67
CA CYS A 22 -27.60 30.64 12.73
C CYS A 22 -28.06 30.55 11.26
N LEU A 23 -28.92 29.58 10.91
CA LEU A 23 -29.37 29.38 9.53
C LEU A 23 -30.56 30.27 9.13
N GLY A 24 -31.47 30.57 10.06
CA GLY A 24 -32.73 31.21 9.76
C GLY A 24 -33.55 30.40 8.75
N ARG A 25 -33.61 30.86 7.49
CA ARG A 25 -34.29 30.15 6.37
C ARG A 25 -33.31 29.52 5.36
N LEU A 26 -32.02 29.75 5.52
CA LEU A 26 -31.00 29.27 4.59
C LEU A 26 -30.72 27.79 4.79
N LYS A 27 -30.37 27.09 3.71
CA LYS A 27 -29.74 25.77 3.83
C LYS A 27 -28.26 25.94 4.18
N ILE A 28 -27.66 24.97 4.88
CA ILE A 28 -26.22 25.03 5.20
C ILE A 28 -25.37 25.26 3.94
N SER A 29 -25.68 24.59 2.84
CA SER A 29 -25.00 24.73 1.54
C SER A 29 -25.03 26.15 0.94
N GLU A 30 -25.96 26.99 1.38
CA GLU A 30 -26.15 28.37 0.93
C GLU A 30 -25.40 29.39 1.80
N VAL A 31 -24.95 28.99 3.00
CA VAL A 31 -24.27 29.87 3.96
C VAL A 31 -22.95 30.38 3.40
N GLN A 32 -22.72 31.69 3.56
CA GLN A 32 -21.47 32.38 3.24
C GLN A 32 -21.02 33.20 4.47
N PRO A 33 -19.70 33.35 4.72
CA PRO A 33 -18.60 32.75 3.96
C PRO A 33 -18.39 31.26 4.32
N PRO A 34 -17.57 30.52 3.56
CA PRO A 34 -17.48 29.07 3.71
C PRO A 34 -16.94 28.57 5.06
N GLU A 35 -16.17 29.38 5.76
CA GLU A 35 -15.78 29.10 7.14
C GLU A 35 -17.00 28.91 8.05
N TYR A 36 -18.01 29.78 7.92
CA TYR A 36 -19.25 29.66 8.70
C TYR A 36 -20.05 28.44 8.29
N ARG A 37 -20.06 28.13 6.99
CA ARG A 37 -20.67 26.90 6.48
C ARG A 37 -20.03 25.66 7.10
N ALA A 38 -18.70 25.60 7.17
CA ALA A 38 -17.99 24.48 7.79
C ALA A 38 -18.35 24.33 9.28
N LYS A 39 -18.44 25.44 10.02
CA LYS A 39 -18.90 25.45 11.42
C LYS A 39 -20.34 24.94 11.56
N MET A 40 -21.25 25.32 10.67
CA MET A 40 -22.63 24.84 10.68
C MET A 40 -22.72 23.32 10.43
N TYR A 41 -21.93 22.81 9.47
CA TYR A 41 -21.83 21.36 9.25
C TYR A 41 -21.24 20.63 10.46
N LEU A 42 -20.27 21.22 11.16
CA LEU A 42 -19.74 20.63 12.39
C LEU A 42 -20.78 20.56 13.52
N ILE A 43 -21.59 21.61 13.70
CA ILE A 43 -22.71 21.61 14.65
C ILE A 43 -23.73 20.52 14.25
N GLN A 44 -24.05 20.42 12.96
CA GLN A 44 -24.93 19.38 12.44
C GLN A 44 -24.37 17.96 12.71
N ALA A 45 -23.06 17.76 12.53
CA ALA A 45 -22.39 16.51 12.84
C ALA A 45 -22.52 16.14 14.33
N MET A 46 -22.39 17.12 15.23
CA MET A 46 -22.58 16.93 16.66
C MET A 46 -24.03 16.58 17.02
N ILE A 47 -25.02 17.25 16.41
CA ILE A 47 -26.44 16.93 16.57
C ILE A 47 -26.69 15.47 16.19
N PHE A 48 -26.27 15.04 14.99
CA PHE A 48 -26.45 13.67 14.53
C PHE A 48 -25.72 12.65 15.42
N LYS A 49 -24.55 12.98 15.97
CA LYS A 49 -23.84 12.13 16.93
C LYS A 49 -24.65 11.94 18.21
N LEU A 50 -25.22 13.02 18.75
CA LEU A 50 -26.10 12.95 19.93
C LEU A 50 -27.40 12.17 19.62
N GLU A 51 -27.89 12.20 18.39
CA GLU A 51 -29.02 11.38 17.95
C GLU A 51 -28.65 9.91 17.68
N ASN A 52 -27.39 9.52 17.90
CA ASN A 52 -26.83 8.20 17.55
C ASN A 52 -26.92 7.88 16.04
N ASN A 53 -26.96 8.90 15.18
CA ASN A 53 -26.93 8.76 13.72
C ASN A 53 -25.50 8.96 13.20
N SER A 54 -24.66 7.94 13.36
CA SER A 54 -23.22 8.00 13.04
C SER A 54 -22.94 8.30 11.57
N VAL A 55 -23.74 7.76 10.64
CA VAL A 55 -23.58 7.97 9.20
C VAL A 55 -23.79 9.43 8.83
N GLN A 56 -24.93 10.02 9.22
CA GLN A 56 -25.21 11.41 8.88
C GLN A 56 -24.23 12.35 9.58
N SER A 57 -23.84 12.00 10.81
CA SER A 57 -22.81 12.73 11.53
C SER A 57 -21.47 12.75 10.80
N LEU A 58 -20.99 11.62 10.28
CA LEU A 58 -19.78 11.58 9.44
C LEU A 58 -19.92 12.32 8.11
N ARG A 59 -21.08 12.21 7.46
CA ARG A 59 -21.34 12.95 6.23
C ARG A 59 -21.26 14.46 6.47
N SER A 60 -21.86 14.95 7.55
CA SER A 60 -21.74 16.35 7.95
C SER A 60 -20.30 16.73 8.33
N THR A 61 -19.53 15.86 8.99
CA THR A 61 -18.09 16.09 9.23
C THR A 61 -17.32 16.22 7.91
N HIS A 62 -17.65 15.41 6.92
CA HIS A 62 -17.03 15.50 5.60
C HIS A 62 -17.44 16.78 4.86
N ASP A 63 -18.72 17.14 4.87
CA ASP A 63 -19.19 18.39 4.28
C ASP A 63 -18.54 19.61 4.95
N ALA A 64 -18.25 19.54 6.26
CA ALA A 64 -17.48 20.57 6.97
C ALA A 64 -16.05 20.68 6.42
N LEU A 65 -15.36 19.54 6.30
CA LEU A 65 -14.00 19.45 5.75
C LEU A 65 -13.92 20.05 4.34
N LEU A 66 -14.84 19.65 3.46
CA LEU A 66 -14.88 20.14 2.07
C LEU A 66 -15.32 21.60 1.94
N SER A 67 -16.05 22.11 2.93
CA SER A 67 -16.48 23.51 2.92
C SER A 67 -15.34 24.46 3.23
N HIS A 68 -14.43 24.10 4.15
CA HIS A 68 -13.27 24.93 4.48
C HIS A 68 -12.19 24.12 5.23
N PRO A 69 -11.18 23.54 4.55
CA PRO A 69 -10.10 22.81 5.20
C PRO A 69 -9.07 23.80 5.75
N TYR A 70 -9.17 24.14 7.03
CA TYR A 70 -8.20 24.96 7.74
C TYR A 70 -7.83 24.32 9.08
N ASP A 71 -6.65 24.64 9.60
CA ASP A 71 -6.03 23.92 10.72
C ASP A 71 -6.94 23.75 11.94
N ALA A 72 -7.56 24.82 12.43
CA ALA A 72 -8.36 24.73 13.65
C ALA A 72 -9.67 23.92 13.46
N LEU A 73 -10.19 23.83 12.23
CA LEU A 73 -11.28 22.90 11.94
C LEU A 73 -10.78 21.46 11.99
N MET A 74 -9.62 21.16 11.40
CA MET A 74 -9.04 19.82 11.43
C MET A 74 -8.85 19.34 12.87
N ASP A 75 -8.30 20.18 13.75
CA ASP A 75 -8.09 19.84 15.15
C ASP A 75 -9.43 19.55 15.86
N SER A 76 -10.46 20.35 15.56
CA SER A 76 -11.83 20.13 16.07
C SER A 76 -12.43 18.82 15.55
N LEU A 77 -12.20 18.48 14.28
CA LEU A 77 -12.65 17.23 13.67
C LEU A 77 -11.96 16.02 14.29
N ILE A 78 -10.65 16.10 14.53
CA ILE A 78 -9.89 15.02 15.14
C ILE A 78 -10.38 14.74 16.57
N LEU A 79 -10.58 15.79 17.37
CA LEU A 79 -11.17 15.66 18.70
C LEU A 79 -12.55 15.01 18.64
N PHE A 80 -13.38 15.43 17.67
CA PHE A 80 -14.70 14.87 17.46
C PHE A 80 -14.68 13.37 17.08
N LEU A 81 -13.76 12.98 16.19
CA LEU A 81 -13.58 11.61 15.69
C LEU A 81 -12.97 10.67 16.74
N ASN A 82 -12.08 11.18 17.59
CA ASN A 82 -11.45 10.42 18.67
C ASN A 82 -12.44 10.16 19.82
N HIS A 83 -13.41 11.06 20.05
CA HIS A 83 -14.37 10.92 21.14
C HIS A 83 -15.37 9.76 20.88
N SER A 84 -15.38 8.75 21.77
CA SER A 84 -16.35 7.63 21.84
C SER A 84 -16.22 6.50 20.81
N TYR A 85 -15.02 6.21 20.29
CA TYR A 85 -14.82 5.17 19.26
C TYR A 85 -15.78 5.33 18.06
N PHE A 86 -16.10 6.58 17.72
CA PHE A 86 -17.11 6.91 16.73
C PHE A 86 -16.80 6.29 15.35
N HIS A 87 -15.51 6.19 15.01
CA HIS A 87 -15.01 5.49 13.82
C HIS A 87 -15.39 3.99 13.79
N LEU A 88 -15.51 3.29 14.93
CA LEU A 88 -15.96 1.89 14.96
C LEU A 88 -17.44 1.75 14.58
N THR A 89 -18.29 2.65 15.09
CA THR A 89 -19.73 2.66 14.75
C THR A 89 -19.92 2.98 13.28
N ALA A 90 -19.14 3.94 12.77
CA ALA A 90 -19.09 4.23 11.35
C ALA A 90 -18.66 3.03 10.51
N ARG A 91 -17.56 2.37 10.87
CA ARG A 91 -17.09 1.18 10.18
C ARG A 91 -18.17 0.09 10.11
N GLN A 92 -18.90 -0.13 11.20
CA GLN A 92 -20.02 -1.08 11.19
C GLN A 92 -21.12 -0.65 10.23
N SER A 93 -21.43 0.64 10.16
CA SER A 93 -22.39 1.13 9.17
C SER A 93 -21.89 0.97 7.75
N LEU A 94 -20.62 1.23 7.48
CA LEU A 94 -20.03 0.99 6.16
C LEU A 94 -20.15 -0.49 5.77
N ILE A 95 -19.87 -1.40 6.70
CA ILE A 95 -20.06 -2.85 6.48
C ILE A 95 -21.51 -3.16 6.11
N ASN A 96 -22.47 -2.54 6.79
CA ASN A 96 -23.88 -2.74 6.52
C ASN A 96 -24.29 -2.14 5.16
N ASP A 97 -23.77 -0.96 4.81
CA ASP A 97 -24.02 -0.29 3.53
C ASP A 97 -23.48 -1.14 2.36
N ILE A 98 -22.28 -1.70 2.50
CA ILE A 98 -21.68 -2.63 1.54
C ILE A 98 -22.55 -3.90 1.41
N LYS A 99 -22.96 -4.51 2.52
CA LYS A 99 -23.77 -5.74 2.53
C LYS A 99 -25.20 -5.57 2.00
N SER A 100 -25.70 -4.34 1.97
CA SER A 100 -27.07 -4.03 1.53
C SER A 100 -27.15 -3.64 0.05
N ASP A 101 -26.07 -3.85 -0.73
CA ASP A 101 -25.92 -3.44 -2.12
C ASP A 101 -26.26 -1.95 -2.36
N SER A 102 -26.12 -1.13 -1.30
CA SER A 102 -26.52 0.29 -1.35
C SER A 102 -25.53 1.16 -2.12
N PHE A 103 -24.36 0.61 -2.47
CA PHE A 103 -23.41 1.24 -3.38
C PHE A 103 -23.65 0.72 -4.79
N ASN A 104 -24.54 1.36 -5.54
CA ASN A 104 -24.70 1.05 -6.95
C ASN A 104 -23.95 2.08 -7.80
N LEU A 105 -23.07 1.61 -8.68
CA LEU A 105 -22.39 2.45 -9.67
C LEU A 105 -23.38 3.27 -10.52
N ALA A 106 -24.59 2.73 -10.76
CA ALA A 106 -25.66 3.42 -11.46
C ALA A 106 -26.14 4.70 -10.75
N ASP A 107 -26.01 4.76 -9.43
CA ASP A 107 -26.40 5.93 -8.63
C ASP A 107 -25.33 7.02 -8.64
N VAL A 108 -24.10 6.67 -9.05
CA VAL A 108 -23.02 7.64 -9.25
C VAL A 108 -23.26 8.39 -10.55
N THR A 109 -24.01 9.49 -10.45
CA THR A 109 -24.25 10.34 -11.62
C THR A 109 -22.93 10.93 -12.11
N PRO A 110 -22.63 10.83 -13.42
CA PRO A 110 -21.49 11.52 -14.00
C PRO A 110 -21.59 13.04 -13.78
N PRO A 111 -20.47 13.77 -13.87
CA PRO A 111 -20.43 15.17 -13.49
C PRO A 111 -21.46 16.03 -14.21
N THR A 112 -22.32 16.75 -13.47
CA THR A 112 -23.19 17.77 -14.06
C THR A 112 -22.82 19.19 -13.62
N GLN A 113 -22.25 19.36 -12.42
CA GLN A 113 -21.85 20.65 -11.87
C GLN A 113 -20.64 20.54 -10.92
N ILE A 114 -19.61 21.35 -11.18
CA ILE A 114 -18.38 21.42 -10.38
C ILE A 114 -18.69 21.97 -8.97
N LYS A 115 -18.59 21.14 -7.93
CA LYS A 115 -18.71 21.57 -6.53
C LYS A 115 -17.33 22.08 -6.06
N ASN A 116 -17.28 22.92 -5.01
CA ASN A 116 -16.02 23.34 -4.35
C ASN A 116 -15.03 24.23 -5.14
N LEU A 117 -15.49 24.85 -6.24
CA LEU A 117 -14.72 25.70 -7.18
C LEU A 117 -13.84 26.82 -6.61
N ASN A 118 -14.17 27.37 -5.44
CA ASN A 118 -13.60 28.62 -4.96
C ASN A 118 -12.28 28.45 -4.18
N PHE A 119 -11.95 27.23 -3.73
CA PHE A 119 -10.78 26.99 -2.88
C PHE A 119 -9.52 26.61 -3.64
N LEU A 120 -9.66 26.03 -4.83
CA LEU A 120 -8.54 25.49 -5.62
C LEU A 120 -7.83 26.51 -6.53
N LYS A 121 -7.89 27.81 -6.23
CA LYS A 121 -7.44 28.89 -7.13
C LYS A 121 -5.93 28.96 -7.39
N ARG A 122 -5.11 27.96 -7.04
CA ARG A 122 -3.66 28.17 -6.90
C ARG A 122 -2.73 27.25 -7.69
N THR A 123 -3.22 26.27 -8.46
CA THR A 123 -2.31 25.49 -9.33
C THR A 123 -2.78 25.51 -10.80
N GLU A 124 -1.86 25.83 -11.70
CA GLU A 124 -2.07 25.82 -13.15
C GLU A 124 -2.65 24.48 -13.63
N ARG A 125 -2.21 23.40 -12.99
CA ARG A 125 -2.67 22.04 -13.26
C ARG A 125 -4.14 21.80 -12.96
N LEU A 126 -4.67 22.28 -11.83
CA LEU A 126 -6.10 22.16 -11.52
C LEU A 126 -6.95 23.01 -12.47
N ILE A 127 -6.41 24.16 -12.89
CA ILE A 127 -7.05 25.01 -13.91
C ILE A 127 -7.13 24.26 -15.25
N MET A 128 -6.05 23.59 -15.67
CA MET A 128 -6.03 22.77 -16.87
C MET A 128 -7.02 21.60 -16.78
N LEU A 129 -6.95 20.80 -15.71
CA LEU A 129 -7.88 19.68 -15.48
C LEU A 129 -9.34 20.12 -15.62
N LYS A 130 -9.68 21.22 -14.96
CA LYS A 130 -11.00 21.84 -15.04
C LYS A 130 -11.38 22.29 -16.45
N LYS A 131 -10.44 22.85 -17.21
CA LYS A 131 -10.68 23.29 -18.60
C LYS A 131 -10.99 22.08 -19.49
N TYR A 132 -10.22 21.01 -19.37
CA TYR A 132 -10.42 19.79 -20.13
C TYR A 132 -11.72 19.08 -19.73
N GLU A 133 -11.98 18.90 -18.43
CA GLU A 133 -13.22 18.27 -17.94
C GLU A 133 -14.45 19.06 -18.42
N ARG A 134 -14.41 20.40 -18.41
CA ARG A 134 -15.47 21.22 -19.02
C ARG A 134 -15.60 21.01 -20.53
N ALA A 135 -14.50 20.83 -21.25
CA ALA A 135 -14.54 20.57 -22.69
C ALA A 135 -15.16 19.20 -22.98
N ILE A 136 -14.82 18.17 -22.20
CA ILE A 136 -15.45 16.85 -22.25
C ILE A 136 -16.95 17.01 -21.99
N LEU A 137 -17.35 17.58 -20.85
CA LEU A 137 -18.76 17.76 -20.49
C LEU A 137 -19.56 18.58 -21.52
N LYS A 138 -18.96 19.59 -22.14
CA LYS A 138 -19.61 20.36 -23.22
C LYS A 138 -19.81 19.53 -24.49
N ARG A 139 -18.91 18.61 -24.81
CA ARG A 139 -19.06 17.69 -25.96
C ARG A 139 -20.07 16.58 -25.66
N LEU A 140 -20.32 16.30 -24.39
CA LEU A 140 -21.26 15.27 -23.94
C LEU A 140 -22.73 15.66 -24.02
N THR A 141 -23.05 16.86 -24.52
CA THR A 141 -24.44 17.23 -24.85
C THR A 141 -25.08 16.29 -25.89
N ASP A 142 -24.27 15.51 -26.61
CA ASP A 142 -24.71 14.64 -27.70
C ASP A 142 -25.06 13.19 -27.25
N ASN A 143 -25.24 12.93 -25.96
CA ASN A 143 -25.64 11.62 -25.41
C ASN A 143 -24.73 10.44 -25.83
N ASN A 144 -23.44 10.68 -26.08
CA ASN A 144 -22.48 9.64 -26.45
C ASN A 144 -21.56 9.26 -25.25
N PRO A 145 -21.97 8.31 -24.39
CA PRO A 145 -21.17 7.88 -23.24
C PRO A 145 -19.84 7.22 -23.62
N VAL A 146 -19.75 6.55 -24.77
CA VAL A 146 -18.52 5.89 -25.23
C VAL A 146 -17.43 6.92 -25.54
N GLN A 147 -17.80 7.99 -26.26
CA GLN A 147 -16.89 9.09 -26.54
C GLN A 147 -16.43 9.80 -25.26
N ALA A 148 -17.30 9.86 -24.24
CA ALA A 148 -16.93 10.35 -22.92
C ALA A 148 -15.80 9.52 -22.31
N ALA A 149 -15.98 8.20 -22.28
CA ALA A 149 -15.03 7.28 -21.69
C ALA A 149 -13.66 7.40 -22.36
N TYR A 150 -13.60 7.38 -23.69
CA TYR A 150 -12.35 7.59 -24.41
C TYR A 150 -11.75 8.97 -24.17
N SER A 151 -12.56 10.03 -24.06
CA SER A 151 -12.02 11.37 -23.76
C SER A 151 -11.38 11.45 -22.37
N TYR A 152 -11.86 10.67 -21.39
CA TYR A 152 -11.23 10.59 -20.08
C TYR A 152 -9.95 9.73 -20.08
N ILE A 153 -9.87 8.70 -20.94
CA ILE A 153 -8.62 7.98 -21.18
C ILE A 153 -7.59 8.91 -21.84
N ASP A 154 -7.98 9.65 -22.88
CA ASP A 154 -7.11 10.62 -23.55
C ASP A 154 -6.62 11.72 -22.60
N LEU A 155 -7.46 12.11 -21.64
CA LEU A 155 -7.11 13.13 -20.65
C LEU A 155 -5.87 12.75 -19.82
N ILE A 156 -5.70 11.45 -19.53
CA ILE A 156 -4.54 10.92 -18.80
C ILE A 156 -3.25 11.22 -19.58
N MET A 157 -3.29 11.04 -20.89
CA MET A 157 -2.14 11.29 -21.76
C MET A 157 -1.88 12.80 -21.94
N ALA A 158 -2.94 13.61 -21.90
CA ALA A 158 -2.88 15.05 -22.12
C ALA A 158 -2.35 15.84 -20.91
N ILE A 159 -2.45 15.29 -19.70
CA ILE A 159 -2.06 15.97 -18.46
C ILE A 159 -1.08 15.07 -17.71
N SER A 160 0.21 15.44 -17.75
CA SER A 160 1.18 14.89 -16.79
C SER A 160 0.69 15.21 -15.38
N GLY A 161 0.44 14.17 -14.58
CA GLY A 161 -0.27 14.39 -13.34
C GLY A 161 -0.08 13.38 -12.22
N SER A 162 -0.36 13.84 -11.00
CA SER A 162 -0.58 13.08 -9.78
C SER A 162 -1.40 11.83 -10.07
N SER A 163 -1.00 10.76 -9.40
CA SER A 163 -1.64 9.46 -9.41
C SER A 163 -3.16 9.55 -9.22
N THR A 164 -3.65 10.46 -8.37
CA THR A 164 -5.11 10.68 -8.18
C THR A 164 -5.84 11.01 -9.48
N HIS A 165 -5.24 11.83 -10.35
CA HIS A 165 -5.85 12.16 -11.63
C HIS A 165 -5.96 10.94 -12.55
N PHE A 166 -4.89 10.14 -12.62
CA PHE A 166 -4.84 8.92 -13.42
C PHE A 166 -5.95 7.95 -13.00
N ALA A 167 -5.96 7.54 -11.73
CA ALA A 167 -6.92 6.56 -11.20
C ALA A 167 -8.37 7.05 -11.35
N THR A 168 -8.63 8.33 -11.07
CA THR A 168 -9.97 8.90 -11.17
C THR A 168 -10.46 8.96 -12.62
N SER A 169 -9.59 9.30 -13.57
CA SER A 169 -9.98 9.38 -15.00
C SER A 169 -10.35 8.01 -15.55
N LEU A 170 -9.59 6.97 -15.20
CA LEU A 170 -9.95 5.59 -15.55
C LEU A 170 -11.25 5.16 -14.88
N THR A 171 -11.44 5.49 -13.59
CA THR A 171 -12.68 5.17 -12.88
C THR A 171 -13.90 5.83 -13.53
N ILE A 172 -13.79 7.11 -13.92
CA ILE A 172 -14.86 7.81 -14.65
C ILE A 172 -15.07 7.19 -16.04
N SER A 173 -14.01 6.74 -16.71
CA SER A 173 -14.13 6.03 -17.97
C SER A 173 -14.96 4.74 -17.81
N CYS A 174 -14.73 3.96 -16.74
CA CYS A 174 -15.57 2.81 -16.40
C CYS A 174 -17.04 3.21 -16.18
N LEU A 175 -17.31 4.31 -15.46
CA LEU A 175 -18.68 4.83 -15.27
C LEU A 175 -19.38 5.10 -16.60
N TYR A 176 -18.67 5.70 -17.56
CA TYR A 176 -19.24 6.03 -18.86
C TYR A 176 -19.40 4.81 -19.77
N PHE A 177 -18.47 3.86 -19.77
CA PHE A 177 -18.68 2.56 -20.44
C PHE A 177 -19.86 1.81 -19.84
N TYR A 178 -20.02 1.83 -18.51
CA TYR A 178 -21.18 1.24 -17.85
C TYR A 178 -22.48 1.93 -18.29
N LYS A 179 -22.50 3.26 -18.35
CA LYS A 179 -23.66 4.01 -18.86
C LYS A 179 -23.98 3.67 -20.33
N ALA A 180 -22.95 3.48 -21.17
CA ALA A 180 -23.13 3.02 -22.54
C ALA A 180 -23.76 1.62 -22.59
N MET A 181 -23.27 0.72 -21.73
CA MET A 181 -23.77 -0.65 -21.60
C MET A 181 -25.24 -0.70 -21.17
N MET A 182 -25.66 0.19 -20.27
CA MET A 182 -27.05 0.29 -19.78
C MET A 182 -27.99 1.02 -20.76
N SER A 183 -27.48 1.56 -21.85
CA SER A 183 -28.30 2.20 -22.88
C SER A 183 -29.15 1.18 -23.62
N SER A 184 -30.42 1.51 -23.89
CA SER A 184 -31.33 0.68 -24.69
C SER A 184 -30.84 0.42 -26.12
N ALA A 185 -29.90 1.23 -26.61
CA ALA A 185 -29.32 1.09 -27.94
C ALA A 185 -28.11 0.15 -28.01
N CYS A 186 -27.63 -0.37 -26.87
CA CYS A 186 -26.42 -1.19 -26.80
C CYS A 186 -26.68 -2.61 -27.33
N THR A 187 -25.92 -3.03 -28.34
CA THR A 187 -25.95 -4.40 -28.85
C THR A 187 -25.26 -5.38 -27.91
N SER A 188 -25.51 -6.68 -28.04
CA SER A 188 -24.83 -7.71 -27.21
C SER A 188 -23.31 -7.72 -27.41
N ALA A 189 -22.83 -7.42 -28.63
CA ALA A 189 -21.40 -7.36 -28.93
C ALA A 189 -20.74 -6.14 -28.26
N GLU A 190 -21.39 -4.98 -28.31
CA GLU A 190 -20.94 -3.78 -27.60
C GLU A 190 -20.97 -3.99 -26.08
N MET A 191 -22.03 -4.62 -25.55
CA MET A 191 -22.13 -4.97 -24.14
C MET A 191 -20.95 -5.85 -23.71
N TYR A 192 -20.60 -6.89 -24.48
CA TYR A 192 -19.43 -7.72 -24.20
C TYR A 192 -18.13 -6.90 -24.23
N ALA A 193 -17.94 -6.05 -25.24
CA ALA A 193 -16.75 -5.21 -25.36
C ALA A 193 -16.60 -4.21 -24.20
N TYR A 194 -17.70 -3.54 -23.80
CA TYR A 194 -17.68 -2.62 -22.67
C TYR A 194 -17.43 -3.34 -21.36
N ARG A 195 -18.01 -4.51 -21.15
CA ARG A 195 -17.72 -5.34 -19.96
C ARG A 195 -16.25 -5.71 -19.88
N SER A 196 -15.66 -6.20 -20.97
CA SER A 196 -14.24 -6.56 -21.03
C SER A 196 -13.34 -5.36 -20.70
N ILE A 197 -13.60 -4.21 -21.33
CA ILE A 197 -12.80 -3.00 -21.08
C ILE A 197 -12.97 -2.52 -19.63
N ILE A 198 -14.18 -2.52 -19.07
CA ILE A 198 -14.41 -2.14 -17.68
C ILE A 198 -13.63 -3.06 -16.73
N PHE A 199 -13.61 -4.35 -17.00
CA PHE A 199 -12.88 -5.33 -16.19
C PHE A 199 -11.37 -5.07 -16.22
N ASP A 200 -10.78 -4.94 -17.42
CA ASP A 200 -9.35 -4.66 -17.58
C ASP A 200 -8.97 -3.35 -16.88
N LEU A 201 -9.78 -2.29 -17.08
CA LEU A 201 -9.59 -1.02 -16.41
C LEU A 201 -9.74 -1.14 -14.89
N ALA A 202 -10.68 -1.93 -14.38
CA ALA A 202 -10.87 -2.12 -12.94
C ALA A 202 -9.66 -2.78 -12.28
N ILE A 203 -9.04 -3.78 -12.93
CA ILE A 203 -7.80 -4.42 -12.45
C ILE A 203 -6.67 -3.40 -12.42
N GLU A 204 -6.46 -2.66 -13.51
CA GLU A 204 -5.41 -1.64 -13.59
C GLU A 204 -5.61 -0.54 -12.55
N ILE A 205 -6.85 -0.05 -12.38
CA ILE A 205 -7.19 0.92 -11.35
C ILE A 205 -6.91 0.34 -9.96
N PHE A 206 -7.30 -0.91 -9.69
CA PHE A 206 -7.08 -1.55 -8.40
C PHE A 206 -5.58 -1.61 -8.05
N LEU A 207 -4.77 -2.17 -8.95
CA LEU A 207 -3.32 -2.28 -8.77
C LEU A 207 -2.67 -0.91 -8.63
N PHE A 208 -2.99 0.03 -9.53
CA PHE A 208 -2.44 1.38 -9.49
C PHE A 208 -2.81 2.12 -8.20
N THR A 209 -4.07 1.97 -7.76
CA THR A 209 -4.58 2.61 -6.54
C THR A 209 -3.81 2.14 -5.31
N ARG A 210 -3.62 0.83 -5.19
CA ARG A 210 -2.91 0.17 -4.11
C ARG A 210 -1.49 0.71 -3.92
N HIS A 211 -0.79 0.95 -5.03
CA HIS A 211 0.60 1.41 -5.00
C HIS A 211 0.74 2.92 -4.86
N TYR A 212 0.00 3.69 -5.67
CA TYR A 212 0.35 5.10 -5.90
C TYR A 212 -0.59 6.13 -5.27
N LEU A 213 -1.73 5.71 -4.73
CA LEU A 213 -2.69 6.65 -4.15
C LEU A 213 -2.55 6.77 -2.64
N PRO A 214 -2.79 7.97 -2.08
CA PRO A 214 -3.00 8.14 -0.64
C PRO A 214 -4.22 7.36 -0.16
N LEU A 215 -4.16 6.85 1.08
CA LEU A 215 -5.19 5.96 1.67
C LEU A 215 -6.60 6.52 1.60
N TYR A 216 -6.74 7.85 1.74
CA TYR A 216 -8.02 8.52 1.61
C TYR A 216 -8.65 8.30 0.23
N VAL A 217 -7.86 8.50 -0.82
CA VAL A 217 -8.29 8.34 -2.21
C VAL A 217 -8.47 6.86 -2.54
N GLN A 218 -7.61 5.98 -2.01
CA GLN A 218 -7.73 4.54 -2.20
C GLN A 218 -9.10 4.01 -1.75
N LEU A 219 -9.51 4.34 -0.53
CA LEU A 219 -10.80 3.91 0.01
C LEU A 219 -11.95 4.36 -0.89
N HIS A 220 -11.87 5.59 -1.42
CA HIS A 220 -12.90 6.13 -2.29
C HIS A 220 -12.98 5.41 -3.64
N ILE A 221 -11.82 5.20 -4.29
CA ILE A 221 -11.75 4.46 -5.56
C ILE A 221 -12.24 3.02 -5.39
N TYR A 222 -11.83 2.33 -4.33
CA TYR A 222 -12.28 0.96 -4.08
C TYR A 222 -13.79 0.87 -3.87
N LYS A 223 -14.40 1.83 -3.15
CA LYS A 223 -15.86 1.89 -3.01
C LYS A 223 -16.57 2.09 -4.35
N LEU A 224 -16.00 2.91 -5.25
CA LEU A 224 -16.52 3.09 -6.59
C LEU A 224 -16.40 1.80 -7.42
N LEU A 225 -15.24 1.14 -7.42
CA LEU A 225 -15.06 -0.14 -8.12
C LEU A 225 -15.98 -1.22 -7.57
N TYR A 226 -16.09 -1.33 -6.25
CA TYR A 226 -16.97 -2.29 -5.59
C TYR A 226 -18.44 -2.03 -5.92
N GLY A 227 -18.88 -0.77 -5.99
CA GLY A 227 -20.25 -0.46 -6.42
C GLY A 227 -20.56 -0.85 -7.87
N GLY A 228 -19.52 -1.11 -8.67
CA GLY A 228 -19.59 -1.74 -9.99
C GLY A 228 -19.73 -3.26 -9.95
N GLU A 229 -20.09 -3.87 -8.82
CA GLU A 229 -20.18 -5.31 -8.60
C GLU A 229 -20.89 -6.04 -9.75
N LEU A 230 -22.00 -5.49 -10.26
CA LEU A 230 -22.77 -6.08 -11.35
C LEU A 230 -21.97 -6.32 -12.64
N VAL A 231 -20.88 -5.58 -12.85
CA VAL A 231 -20.00 -5.75 -14.02
C VAL A 231 -18.84 -6.70 -13.71
N ILE A 232 -18.31 -6.65 -12.48
CA ILE A 232 -17.08 -7.38 -12.10
C ILE A 232 -17.40 -8.82 -11.65
N LYS A 233 -18.56 -9.04 -11.02
CA LYS A 233 -18.98 -10.33 -10.44
C LYS A 233 -19.04 -11.45 -11.48
N ASP A 234 -19.48 -11.12 -12.70
CA ASP A 234 -19.54 -12.06 -13.81
C ASP A 234 -18.15 -12.56 -14.26
N PHE A 235 -17.07 -11.85 -13.89
CA PHE A 235 -15.71 -12.17 -14.34
C PHE A 235 -14.82 -12.73 -13.24
N HIS A 236 -14.90 -12.23 -12.00
CA HIS A 236 -13.93 -12.64 -10.97
C HIS A 236 -14.35 -12.32 -9.52
N GLU A 237 -14.95 -13.28 -8.82
CA GLU A 237 -15.31 -13.15 -7.38
C GLU A 237 -14.10 -12.77 -6.50
N VAL A 238 -12.91 -13.30 -6.80
CA VAL A 238 -11.68 -13.01 -6.03
C VAL A 238 -11.32 -11.52 -6.05
N VAL A 239 -11.61 -10.79 -7.14
CA VAL A 239 -11.31 -9.35 -7.20
C VAL A 239 -12.25 -8.56 -6.28
N LEU A 240 -13.52 -8.96 -6.21
CA LEU A 240 -14.49 -8.34 -5.32
C LEU A 240 -14.17 -8.62 -3.84
N ASP A 241 -13.75 -9.85 -3.53
CA ASP A 241 -13.32 -10.21 -2.17
C ASP A 241 -12.10 -9.39 -1.75
N GLU A 242 -11.12 -9.23 -2.64
CA GLU A 242 -9.93 -8.42 -2.37
C GLU A 242 -10.27 -6.92 -2.25
N LEU A 243 -11.17 -6.38 -3.09
CA LEU A 243 -11.67 -5.00 -2.97
C LEU A 243 -12.36 -4.79 -1.62
N LEU A 244 -13.24 -5.71 -1.23
CA LEU A 244 -13.94 -5.65 0.05
C LEU A 244 -12.95 -5.71 1.22
N LYS A 245 -11.98 -6.63 1.17
CA LYS A 245 -10.91 -6.74 2.17
C LYS A 245 -10.18 -5.40 2.33
N ASN A 246 -9.78 -4.78 1.22
CA ASN A 246 -9.08 -3.50 1.22
C ASN A 246 -9.97 -2.35 1.76
N ILE A 247 -11.24 -2.27 1.38
CA ILE A 247 -12.19 -1.29 1.93
C ILE A 247 -12.30 -1.45 3.47
N LEU A 248 -12.46 -2.68 3.93
CA LEU A 248 -12.59 -2.98 5.36
C LEU A 248 -11.32 -2.67 6.15
N GLN A 249 -10.15 -2.91 5.56
CA GLN A 249 -8.88 -2.59 6.18
C GLN A 249 -8.64 -1.08 6.26
N LEU A 250 -8.77 -0.38 5.14
CA LEU A 250 -8.57 1.07 5.08
C LEU A 250 -9.58 1.81 5.97
N SER A 251 -10.80 1.30 6.11
CA SER A 251 -11.80 1.86 7.02
C SER A 251 -11.43 1.82 8.50
N LYS A 252 -10.43 1.01 8.90
CA LYS A 252 -9.92 0.97 10.27
C LYS A 252 -9.07 2.20 10.60
N VAL A 253 -8.36 2.72 9.59
CA VAL A 253 -7.39 3.81 9.77
C VAL A 253 -7.82 5.14 9.18
N ASN A 254 -8.75 5.11 8.23
CA ASN A 254 -9.32 6.31 7.65
C ASN A 254 -10.63 6.69 8.39
N PRO A 255 -10.68 7.83 9.10
CA PRO A 255 -11.89 8.24 9.81
C PRO A 255 -13.02 8.70 8.87
N MET A 256 -12.72 8.99 7.61
CA MET A 256 -13.65 9.57 6.63
C MET A 256 -14.28 8.50 5.74
N THR A 257 -14.80 7.45 6.35
CA THR A 257 -15.33 6.27 5.65
C THR A 257 -16.59 6.53 4.82
N HIS A 258 -17.36 7.58 5.11
CA HIS A 258 -18.66 7.86 4.50
C HIS A 258 -18.62 9.05 3.54
N ALA A 259 -17.47 9.25 2.89
CA ALA A 259 -17.39 10.21 1.80
C ALA A 259 -18.45 9.88 0.72
N PRO A 260 -19.28 10.86 0.30
CA PRO A 260 -20.22 10.63 -0.77
C PRO A 260 -19.41 10.34 -2.03
N PRO A 261 -19.79 9.33 -2.85
CA PRO A 261 -19.10 9.04 -4.09
C PRO A 261 -19.12 10.29 -4.99
N THR A 262 -17.97 10.92 -5.18
CA THR A 262 -17.82 11.99 -6.18
C THR A 262 -17.34 11.37 -7.47
N SER A 263 -17.83 11.88 -8.60
CA SER A 263 -17.47 11.43 -9.95
C SER A 263 -16.60 12.44 -10.70
N MET A 264 -16.11 13.48 -10.00
CA MET A 264 -15.37 14.59 -10.60
C MET A 264 -13.89 14.51 -10.26
N ILE A 265 -13.04 14.64 -11.29
CA ILE A 265 -11.58 14.52 -11.11
C ILE A 265 -11.06 15.61 -10.17
N HIS A 266 -11.50 16.86 -10.38
CA HIS A 266 -11.06 17.96 -9.52
C HIS A 266 -11.53 17.79 -8.08
N ASP A 267 -12.73 17.25 -7.86
CA ASP A 267 -13.24 16.98 -6.51
C ASP A 267 -12.40 15.89 -5.85
N MET A 268 -12.05 14.81 -6.55
CA MET A 268 -11.14 13.79 -5.99
C MET A 268 -9.77 14.35 -5.64
N VAL A 269 -9.19 15.20 -6.50
CA VAL A 269 -7.90 15.82 -6.22
C VAL A 269 -8.00 16.74 -4.99
N TYR A 270 -9.09 17.50 -4.87
CA TYR A 270 -9.33 18.34 -3.70
C TYR A 270 -9.59 17.57 -2.42
N MET A 271 -10.45 16.55 -2.50
CA MET A 271 -10.73 15.65 -1.39
C MET A 271 -9.47 14.88 -0.99
N GLY A 272 -8.62 14.50 -1.95
CA GLY A 272 -7.31 13.93 -1.69
C GLY A 272 -6.44 14.89 -0.88
N TYR A 273 -6.36 16.16 -1.28
CA TYR A 273 -5.62 17.18 -0.53
C TYR A 273 -6.16 17.35 0.91
N ALA A 274 -7.44 17.71 1.06
CA ALA A 274 -8.04 17.99 2.36
C ALA A 274 -8.13 16.74 3.25
N GLY A 275 -8.44 15.59 2.63
CA GLY A 275 -8.55 14.29 3.29
C GLY A 275 -7.20 13.78 3.77
N ASN A 276 -6.12 13.95 3.00
CA ASN A 276 -4.78 13.57 3.42
C ASN A 276 -4.28 14.42 4.58
N GLU A 277 -4.58 15.73 4.57
CA GLU A 277 -4.21 16.62 5.67
C GLU A 277 -4.89 16.20 6.98
N LEU A 278 -6.20 15.96 6.93
CA LEU A 278 -6.95 15.43 8.08
C LEU A 278 -6.42 14.06 8.52
N LEU A 279 -6.21 13.15 7.56
CA LEU A 279 -5.73 11.80 7.81
C LEU A 279 -4.34 11.80 8.44
N SER A 280 -3.43 12.63 7.95
CA SER A 280 -2.08 12.80 8.48
C SER A 280 -2.13 13.19 9.96
N LYS A 281 -2.88 14.25 10.29
CA LYS A 281 -3.06 14.68 11.69
C LYS A 281 -3.74 13.61 12.56
N TYR A 282 -4.73 12.90 12.00
CA TYR A 282 -5.41 11.81 12.70
C TYR A 282 -4.47 10.63 12.99
N LEU A 283 -3.71 10.17 11.99
CA LEU A 283 -2.73 9.09 12.14
C LEU A 283 -1.64 9.47 13.12
N LYS A 284 -1.12 10.71 13.07
CA LYS A 284 -0.13 11.21 14.04
C LYS A 284 -0.61 11.12 15.48
N LEU A 285 -1.89 11.42 15.72
CA LEU A 285 -2.50 11.32 17.06
C LEU A 285 -2.70 9.85 17.50
N MET A 286 -2.93 8.95 16.56
CA MET A 286 -3.30 7.56 16.83
C MET A 286 -2.10 6.58 16.79
N ALA A 287 -1.01 6.94 16.10
CA ALA A 287 0.17 6.11 15.93
C ALA A 287 0.76 5.59 17.25
N PRO A 288 0.91 6.40 18.32
CA PRO A 288 1.45 5.90 19.61
C PRO A 288 0.57 4.87 20.33
N LYS A 289 -0.61 4.51 19.79
CA LYS A 289 -1.58 3.62 20.43
C LYS A 289 -1.69 2.26 19.75
N ASN A 290 -1.17 2.09 18.54
CA ASN A 290 -1.36 0.88 17.74
C ASN A 290 -0.40 0.84 16.55
N SER A 291 0.26 -0.29 16.30
CA SER A 291 1.21 -0.40 15.19
C SER A 291 0.56 -0.17 13.82
N MET A 292 -0.74 -0.49 13.64
CA MET A 292 -1.42 -0.30 12.36
C MET A 292 -1.48 1.19 12.01
N TYR A 293 -1.80 2.05 12.98
CA TYR A 293 -1.79 3.51 12.76
C TYR A 293 -0.36 4.01 12.52
N ARG A 294 0.63 3.47 13.23
CA ARG A 294 2.04 3.78 13.00
C ARG A 294 2.49 3.40 11.59
N TYR A 295 2.19 2.18 11.15
CA TYR A 295 2.50 1.69 9.81
C TYR A 295 1.91 2.60 8.73
N TYR A 296 0.62 2.96 8.83
CA TYR A 296 0.00 3.83 7.83
C TYR A 296 0.47 5.27 7.91
N PHE A 297 0.96 5.73 9.08
CA PHE A 297 1.65 7.00 9.19
C PHE A 297 2.98 6.96 8.44
N PHE A 298 3.81 5.94 8.70
CA PHE A 298 5.06 5.70 7.99
C PHE A 298 4.85 5.53 6.48
N GLU A 299 3.86 4.74 6.04
CA GLU A 299 3.50 4.62 4.62
C GLU A 299 3.18 6.00 4.01
N GLY A 300 2.59 6.90 4.79
CA GLY A 300 2.33 8.27 4.36
C GLY A 300 3.56 9.13 4.16
N VAL A 301 4.55 8.98 5.06
CA VAL A 301 5.86 9.60 4.95
C VAL A 301 6.63 9.00 3.76
N TRP A 302 6.63 7.67 3.61
CA TRP A 302 7.25 6.93 2.50
C TRP A 302 6.70 7.36 1.14
N LYS A 303 5.39 7.54 1.03
CA LYS A 303 4.70 7.93 -0.22
C LYS A 303 4.59 9.45 -0.40
N ASP A 304 5.25 10.25 0.44
CA ASP A 304 5.34 11.71 0.32
C ASP A 304 3.99 12.45 0.31
N TRP A 305 2.97 11.89 1.00
CA TRP A 305 1.71 12.59 1.25
C TRP A 305 1.55 13.03 2.71
N ILE A 306 2.49 12.63 3.57
CA ILE A 306 2.80 13.24 4.86
C ILE A 306 4.21 13.83 4.75
N ASP A 307 4.46 14.94 5.46
CA ASP A 307 5.78 15.56 5.53
C ASP A 307 6.88 14.51 5.83
N ASN A 308 7.86 14.43 4.93
CA ASN A 308 8.94 13.44 4.95
C ASN A 308 10.24 13.95 5.57
N THR A 309 10.24 15.16 6.16
CA THR A 309 11.44 15.75 6.78
C THR A 309 12.08 14.91 7.88
N ARG A 310 11.32 13.99 8.48
CA ARG A 310 11.77 13.05 9.53
C ARG A 310 11.63 11.59 9.09
N PHE A 311 11.94 11.31 7.83
CA PHE A 311 11.76 9.97 7.26
C PHE A 311 12.37 8.85 8.12
N GLU A 312 13.63 9.01 8.54
CA GLU A 312 14.33 7.98 9.31
C GLU A 312 13.73 7.80 10.71
N ASP A 313 13.45 8.88 11.44
CA ASP A 313 12.81 8.82 12.76
C ASP A 313 11.45 8.07 12.68
N GLU A 314 10.62 8.37 11.69
CA GLU A 314 9.30 7.74 11.54
C GLU A 314 9.40 6.29 11.06
N ARG A 315 10.46 5.95 10.34
CA ARG A 315 10.79 4.58 9.94
C ARG A 315 11.21 3.75 11.14
N GLU A 316 12.08 4.29 12.00
CA GLU A 316 12.55 3.68 13.24
C GLU A 316 11.39 3.42 14.22
N ASP A 317 10.61 4.46 14.54
CA ASP A 317 9.38 4.35 15.34
C ASP A 317 8.43 3.24 14.80
N CYS A 318 8.30 3.16 13.47
CA CYS A 318 7.47 2.13 12.84
C CYS A 318 8.04 0.73 12.95
N MET A 319 9.36 0.60 12.83
CA MET A 319 10.04 -0.67 12.98
C MET A 319 9.88 -1.20 14.42
N GLU A 320 10.09 -0.35 15.43
CA GLU A 320 9.92 -0.70 16.84
C GLU A 320 8.49 -1.18 17.14
N ASP A 321 7.48 -0.38 16.77
CA ASP A 321 6.07 -0.70 17.03
C ASP A 321 5.63 -2.02 16.36
N LEU A 322 6.14 -2.32 15.16
CA LEU A 322 5.82 -3.55 14.42
C LEU A 322 6.52 -4.79 14.99
N LEU A 323 7.75 -4.66 15.47
CA LEU A 323 8.48 -5.75 16.13
C LEU A 323 7.88 -6.06 17.50
N TYR A 324 7.54 -5.02 18.27
CA TYR A 324 6.95 -5.17 19.59
C TYR A 324 5.65 -5.96 19.56
N GLU A 325 4.81 -5.78 18.52
CA GLU A 325 3.58 -6.58 18.33
C GLU A 325 3.83 -8.09 18.12
N ARG A 326 5.06 -8.49 17.79
CA ARG A 326 5.47 -9.88 17.60
C ARG A 326 6.39 -10.39 18.71
N ASP A 327 6.51 -9.66 19.82
CA ASP A 327 7.46 -9.93 20.90
C ASP A 327 8.93 -9.96 20.42
N TRP A 328 9.27 -9.11 19.44
CA TRP A 328 10.63 -8.94 18.90
C TRP A 328 11.17 -7.54 19.23
N MET A 329 12.49 -7.42 19.20
CA MET A 329 13.26 -6.19 19.36
C MET A 329 14.19 -5.98 18.16
N MET A 330 14.80 -4.80 18.05
CA MET A 330 15.76 -4.50 16.98
C MET A 330 16.97 -5.44 17.05
N ASP A 331 17.45 -5.75 18.25
CA ASP A 331 18.53 -6.72 18.51
C ASP A 331 18.27 -8.09 17.86
N ASP A 332 17.02 -8.57 17.85
CA ASP A 332 16.66 -9.85 17.20
C ASP A 332 16.87 -9.78 15.67
N VAL A 333 16.66 -8.59 15.08
CA VAL A 333 16.92 -8.35 13.66
C VAL A 333 18.42 -8.22 13.41
N GLU A 334 19.15 -7.53 14.29
CA GLU A 334 20.61 -7.42 14.21
C GLU A 334 21.28 -8.80 14.27
N ASP A 335 20.85 -9.68 15.18
CA ASP A 335 21.35 -11.05 15.31
C ASP A 335 21.20 -11.86 14.02
N LEU A 336 20.12 -11.64 13.25
CA LEU A 336 19.93 -12.26 11.94
C LEU A 336 20.82 -11.65 10.86
N LEU A 337 21.09 -10.35 10.93
CA LEU A 337 21.90 -9.64 9.94
C LEU A 337 23.42 -9.75 10.21
N CYS A 338 23.82 -9.99 11.46
CA CYS A 338 25.19 -10.07 11.95
C CYS A 338 25.73 -11.50 11.96
N TRP A 339 25.53 -12.23 10.86
CA TRP A 339 26.08 -13.58 10.74
C TRP A 339 27.60 -13.57 10.70
N THR A 340 28.21 -14.29 11.65
CA THR A 340 29.67 -14.33 11.88
C THR A 340 30.51 -14.75 10.66
N LEU A 341 29.93 -15.47 9.70
CA LEU A 341 30.61 -15.87 8.46
C LEU A 341 30.66 -14.76 7.40
N LEU A 342 29.87 -13.70 7.55
CA LEU A 342 29.89 -12.50 6.71
C LEU A 342 30.40 -11.31 7.52
N PRO A 343 31.71 -11.02 7.46
CA PRO A 343 32.29 -10.01 8.32
C PRO A 343 31.84 -8.61 7.90
N ARG A 344 31.65 -7.78 8.92
CA ARG A 344 31.17 -6.41 8.82
C ARG A 344 32.18 -5.45 9.42
N THR A 345 32.05 -4.17 9.10
CA THR A 345 32.74 -3.08 9.80
C THR A 345 32.21 -2.97 11.22
N ASP A 346 32.93 -2.24 12.08
CA ASP A 346 32.45 -1.89 13.42
C ASP A 346 31.11 -1.13 13.39
N ASP A 347 30.84 -0.42 12.28
CA ASP A 347 29.57 0.26 12.05
C ASP A 347 28.49 -0.61 11.36
N GLY A 348 28.67 -1.92 11.20
CA GLY A 348 27.62 -2.83 10.70
C GLY A 348 27.51 -2.99 9.17
N TRP A 349 28.32 -2.29 8.39
CA TRP A 349 28.37 -2.41 6.94
C TRP A 349 29.14 -3.66 6.47
N LEU A 350 28.83 -4.19 5.29
CA LEU A 350 29.63 -5.28 4.72
C LEU A 350 31.04 -4.79 4.41
N LEU A 351 32.06 -5.57 4.74
CA LEU A 351 33.44 -5.20 4.39
C LEU A 351 33.69 -5.27 2.87
N ASN A 352 34.43 -4.28 2.35
CA ASN A 352 34.77 -4.19 0.91
C ASN A 352 35.85 -5.19 0.46
N THR A 353 36.43 -5.95 1.38
CA THR A 353 37.52 -6.86 1.05
C THR A 353 37.00 -8.26 0.73
N LYS A 354 37.72 -9.01 -0.10
CA LYS A 354 37.40 -10.43 -0.32
C LYS A 354 37.72 -11.19 0.96
N HIS A 355 36.69 -11.59 1.69
CA HIS A 355 36.83 -12.40 2.88
C HIS A 355 36.72 -13.89 2.56
N ARG A 356 37.45 -14.69 3.33
CA ARG A 356 37.24 -16.13 3.39
C ARG A 356 36.24 -16.41 4.50
N LEU A 357 35.36 -17.37 4.29
CA LEU A 357 34.45 -17.83 5.35
C LEU A 357 35.28 -18.35 6.52
N GLN A 358 34.97 -17.85 7.71
CA GLN A 358 35.66 -18.21 8.95
C GLN A 358 34.97 -19.41 9.60
N LEU A 359 35.15 -20.59 9.01
CA LEU A 359 34.61 -21.83 9.55
C LEU A 359 35.38 -22.26 10.81
N LYS A 360 34.70 -22.93 11.73
CA LYS A 360 35.29 -23.41 13.00
C LYS A 360 36.24 -24.59 12.79
N GLN A 361 36.03 -25.36 11.72
CA GLN A 361 36.79 -26.55 11.39
C GLN A 361 37.50 -26.40 10.04
N PRO A 362 38.45 -27.31 9.71
CA PRO A 362 39.00 -27.38 8.35
C PRO A 362 37.86 -27.49 7.33
N GLY A 363 37.80 -26.52 6.42
CA GLY A 363 36.74 -26.43 5.43
C GLY A 363 37.06 -27.19 4.15
N TYR A 364 35.99 -27.43 3.40
CA TYR A 364 36.01 -28.03 2.08
C TYR A 364 35.75 -26.96 1.02
N SER A 365 36.45 -27.04 -0.12
CA SER A 365 36.25 -26.14 -1.26
C SER A 365 35.29 -26.71 -2.30
N GLN A 366 34.99 -28.02 -2.24
CA GLN A 366 34.17 -28.70 -3.24
C GLN A 366 33.62 -30.04 -2.73
N VAL A 367 32.38 -30.36 -3.12
CA VAL A 367 31.86 -31.73 -3.13
C VAL A 367 32.31 -32.41 -4.43
N VAL A 368 33.15 -33.44 -4.32
CA VAL A 368 33.69 -34.17 -5.48
C VAL A 368 32.72 -35.24 -5.95
N GLY A 369 32.07 -35.92 -4.99
CA GLY A 369 31.06 -36.93 -5.28
C GLY A 369 30.66 -37.70 -4.03
N VAL A 370 29.90 -38.76 -4.25
CA VAL A 370 29.42 -39.69 -3.21
C VAL A 370 29.65 -41.10 -3.72
N THR A 371 30.20 -41.97 -2.87
CA THR A 371 30.33 -43.41 -3.10
C THR A 371 29.33 -44.14 -2.22
N LEU A 372 28.62 -45.11 -2.80
CA LEU A 372 27.70 -46.00 -2.09
C LEU A 372 28.25 -47.42 -2.23
N ASP A 373 28.57 -48.05 -1.12
CA ASP A 373 28.82 -49.48 -1.07
C ASP A 373 27.47 -50.21 -1.13
N ASN A 374 27.23 -50.96 -2.20
CA ASN A 374 25.97 -51.65 -2.42
C ASN A 374 25.78 -52.87 -1.50
N ASP A 375 26.86 -53.43 -0.97
CA ASP A 375 26.81 -54.62 -0.12
C ASP A 375 26.53 -54.24 1.34
N THR A 376 27.12 -53.13 1.80
CA THR A 376 26.97 -52.66 3.18
C THR A 376 25.94 -51.54 3.34
N GLY A 377 25.60 -50.83 2.26
CA GLY A 377 24.80 -49.61 2.29
C GLY A 377 25.56 -48.39 2.80
N GLU A 378 26.89 -48.49 3.00
CA GLU A 378 27.70 -47.38 3.49
C GLU A 378 27.82 -46.26 2.45
N ILE A 379 27.60 -45.02 2.89
CA ILE A 379 27.71 -43.83 2.07
C ILE A 379 28.96 -43.07 2.49
N GLU A 380 29.92 -42.93 1.56
CA GLU A 380 31.12 -42.13 1.75
C GLU A 380 31.02 -40.83 0.92
N PHE A 381 31.21 -39.70 1.59
CA PHE A 381 31.22 -38.41 0.94
C PHE A 381 32.66 -38.00 0.58
N MET A 382 32.91 -37.77 -0.70
CA MET A 382 34.21 -37.35 -1.19
C MET A 382 34.27 -35.82 -1.25
N PHE A 383 34.97 -35.21 -0.29
CA PHE A 383 35.16 -33.76 -0.24
C PHE A 383 36.61 -33.36 -0.57
N ARG A 384 36.78 -32.24 -1.27
CA ARG A 384 38.10 -31.62 -1.45
C ARG A 384 38.36 -30.66 -0.31
N GLN A 385 39.36 -30.96 0.52
CA GLN A 385 39.82 -30.02 1.55
C GLN A 385 40.36 -28.74 0.88
N ALA A 386 39.93 -27.58 1.38
CA ALA A 386 40.40 -26.32 0.83
C ALA A 386 41.89 -26.12 1.16
N LYS A 387 42.67 -25.70 0.15
CA LYS A 387 44.07 -25.32 0.37
C LYS A 387 44.16 -24.01 1.15
N LYS A 388 45.35 -23.71 1.70
CA LYS A 388 45.65 -22.45 2.40
C LYS A 388 45.26 -21.19 1.61
N ASN A 389 45.19 -21.25 0.28
CA ASN A 389 44.83 -20.13 -0.59
C ASN A 389 43.43 -20.23 -1.24
N GLU A 390 42.70 -21.32 -0.99
CA GLU A 390 41.35 -21.53 -1.54
C GLU A 390 40.28 -21.05 -0.55
N HIS A 391 39.06 -20.85 -1.05
CA HIS A 391 37.91 -20.52 -0.21
C HIS A 391 37.35 -21.79 0.41
N ASN A 392 37.20 -21.79 1.73
CA ASN A 392 36.33 -22.74 2.42
C ASN A 392 34.88 -22.39 2.08
N LEU A 393 34.10 -23.36 1.62
CA LEU A 393 32.68 -23.17 1.31
C LEU A 393 31.76 -23.76 2.40
N PHE A 394 32.16 -24.89 2.99
CA PHE A 394 31.42 -25.58 4.05
C PHE A 394 32.40 -26.43 4.88
N ASP A 395 31.99 -26.87 6.08
CA ASP A 395 32.75 -27.81 6.90
C ASP A 395 31.95 -29.08 7.23
N ALA A 396 32.55 -30.00 8.00
CA ALA A 396 31.92 -31.27 8.35
C ALA A 396 30.67 -31.07 9.23
N THR A 397 30.59 -29.99 10.00
CA THR A 397 29.42 -29.62 10.81
C THR A 397 28.24 -29.35 9.89
N ASP A 398 28.44 -28.55 8.84
CA ASP A 398 27.38 -28.21 7.88
C ASP A 398 26.80 -29.47 7.22
N VAL A 399 27.67 -30.41 6.81
CA VAL A 399 27.26 -31.69 6.22
C VAL A 399 26.46 -32.52 7.21
N MET A 400 26.98 -32.70 8.42
CA MET A 400 26.35 -33.53 9.44
C MET A 400 25.03 -32.94 9.91
N ASP A 401 24.93 -31.62 10.07
CA ASP A 401 23.70 -30.94 10.46
C ASP A 401 22.62 -31.10 9.37
N THR A 402 23.00 -30.97 8.10
CA THR A 402 22.10 -31.18 6.96
C THR A 402 21.55 -32.62 6.94
N LEU A 403 22.44 -33.61 7.08
CA LEU A 403 22.06 -35.03 7.05
C LEU A 403 21.24 -35.44 8.28
N ARG A 404 21.66 -35.05 9.50
CA ARG A 404 20.98 -35.40 10.76
C ARG A 404 19.57 -34.83 10.83
N ASN A 405 19.37 -33.63 10.30
CA ASN A 405 18.04 -33.00 10.30
C ASN A 405 17.18 -33.43 9.10
N GLY A 406 17.71 -34.29 8.21
CA GLY A 406 16.99 -34.82 7.05
C GLY A 406 16.66 -33.73 6.03
N ILE A 407 17.59 -32.82 5.79
CA ILE A 407 17.42 -31.71 4.85
C ILE A 407 17.83 -32.20 3.44
N PHE A 408 16.85 -32.58 2.63
CA PHE A 408 17.07 -33.03 1.24
C PHE A 408 16.85 -31.91 0.21
N PHE A 409 16.13 -30.87 0.61
CA PHE A 409 15.88 -29.68 -0.18
C PHE A 409 15.71 -28.48 0.74
N ALA A 410 15.86 -27.28 0.20
CA ALA A 410 15.51 -26.04 0.88
C ALA A 410 14.67 -25.17 -0.05
N HIS A 411 13.51 -24.75 0.43
CA HIS A 411 12.78 -23.62 -0.12
C HIS A 411 12.98 -22.44 0.81
N PHE A 412 13.33 -21.28 0.25
CA PHE A 412 13.59 -20.07 1.01
C PHE A 412 13.04 -18.87 0.26
N THR A 413 12.45 -17.94 1.00
CA THR A 413 12.05 -16.64 0.48
C THR A 413 11.98 -15.60 1.61
N LEU A 414 12.18 -14.34 1.24
CA LEU A 414 11.98 -13.18 2.08
C LEU A 414 10.79 -12.40 1.50
N ASP A 415 9.65 -12.50 2.16
CA ASP A 415 8.36 -11.93 1.73
C ASP A 415 7.84 -10.88 2.72
N PRO A 416 6.98 -9.94 2.32
CA PRO A 416 6.31 -9.07 3.27
C PRO A 416 5.60 -9.89 4.37
N PRO A 417 5.80 -9.58 5.67
CA PRO A 417 5.18 -10.32 6.77
C PRO A 417 3.65 -10.24 6.72
N ASN A 418 3.13 -9.14 6.16
CA ASN A 418 1.73 -8.93 5.86
C ASN A 418 1.61 -8.42 4.41
N THR A 419 0.93 -9.18 3.55
CA THR A 419 0.70 -8.81 2.14
C THR A 419 -0.14 -7.55 1.98
N ASP A 420 -0.82 -7.14 3.03
CA ASP A 420 -1.65 -5.94 3.04
C ASP A 420 -0.86 -4.68 3.41
N TYR A 421 0.39 -4.83 3.87
CA TYR A 421 1.30 -3.75 4.22
C TYR A 421 2.38 -3.64 3.13
N HIS A 422 2.11 -2.82 2.11
CA HIS A 422 2.98 -2.68 0.93
C HIS A 422 4.34 -2.09 1.24
N SER A 423 4.37 -1.13 2.15
CA SER A 423 5.58 -0.42 2.55
C SER A 423 6.11 -0.97 3.87
N HIS A 424 5.92 -2.28 4.13
CA HIS A 424 6.40 -2.89 5.37
C HIS A 424 7.93 -2.76 5.45
N PRO A 425 8.50 -2.23 6.55
CA PRO A 425 9.95 -2.01 6.65
C PRO A 425 10.74 -3.33 6.75
N PHE A 426 10.09 -4.40 7.21
CA PHE A 426 10.67 -5.74 7.28
C PHE A 426 10.18 -6.69 6.18
N ASN A 427 11.00 -7.70 5.89
CA ASN A 427 10.60 -8.92 5.21
C ASN A 427 10.68 -10.10 6.20
N GLU A 428 9.72 -11.01 6.11
CA GLU A 428 9.66 -12.25 6.88
C GLU A 428 10.40 -13.38 6.15
N MET A 429 11.28 -14.04 6.89
CA MET A 429 11.99 -15.23 6.43
C MET A 429 11.07 -16.44 6.42
N ARG A 430 10.71 -16.91 5.23
CA ARG A 430 9.88 -18.10 5.02
C ARG A 430 10.71 -19.21 4.41
N TYR A 431 10.69 -20.36 5.08
CA TYR A 431 11.48 -21.50 4.65
C TYR A 431 10.78 -22.84 4.91
N LEU A 432 11.16 -23.82 4.10
CA LEU A 432 10.82 -25.23 4.22
C LEU A 432 12.03 -26.12 3.87
N PRO A 433 12.18 -27.28 4.51
CA PRO A 433 11.36 -27.78 5.62
C PRO A 433 11.61 -26.98 6.91
N LYS A 434 10.68 -27.03 7.87
CA LYS A 434 10.82 -26.29 9.15
C LYS A 434 12.04 -26.72 9.98
N ARG A 435 12.56 -27.93 9.75
CA ARG A 435 13.81 -28.41 10.37
C ARG A 435 15.06 -27.65 9.92
N LEU A 436 14.98 -26.85 8.86
CA LEU A 436 16.09 -26.01 8.41
C LEU A 436 16.53 -24.98 9.49
N SER A 437 15.65 -24.65 10.45
CA SER A 437 16.03 -23.85 11.62
C SER A 437 17.03 -24.54 12.55
N GLN A 438 17.15 -25.87 12.45
CA GLN A 438 18.12 -26.68 13.20
C GLN A 438 19.49 -26.73 12.49
N THR A 439 19.61 -26.13 11.30
CA THR A 439 20.84 -26.01 10.51
C THR A 439 21.16 -24.52 10.27
N PRO A 440 21.56 -23.77 11.30
CA PRO A 440 21.59 -22.31 11.27
C PRO A 440 22.52 -21.75 10.19
N ASN A 441 23.69 -22.35 9.97
CA ASN A 441 24.59 -21.92 8.89
C ASN A 441 23.94 -22.03 7.51
N TYR A 442 23.20 -23.11 7.26
CA TYR A 442 22.54 -23.29 5.97
C TYR A 442 21.39 -22.29 5.80
N LEU A 443 20.56 -22.10 6.83
CA LEU A 443 19.46 -21.13 6.80
C LEU A 443 19.97 -19.69 6.61
N LEU A 444 20.99 -19.28 7.36
CA LEU A 444 21.59 -17.95 7.26
C LEU A 444 22.30 -17.76 5.91
N THR A 445 22.90 -18.81 5.34
CA THR A 445 23.43 -18.76 3.97
C THR A 445 22.34 -18.38 2.97
N LEU A 446 21.15 -18.99 3.07
CA LEU A 446 20.02 -18.70 2.18
C LEU A 446 19.49 -17.27 2.39
N LEU A 447 19.38 -16.84 3.66
CA LEU A 447 19.01 -15.47 4.02
C LEU A 447 19.93 -14.44 3.39
N HIS A 448 21.24 -14.57 3.62
CA HIS A 448 22.20 -13.60 3.12
C HIS A 448 22.39 -13.65 1.61
N ALA A 449 22.22 -14.82 0.99
CA ALA A 449 22.21 -14.91 -0.48
C ALA A 449 21.05 -14.10 -1.08
N ASP A 450 19.82 -14.29 -0.59
CA ASP A 450 18.65 -13.51 -1.05
C ASP A 450 18.83 -12.01 -0.76
N TYR A 451 19.33 -11.67 0.44
CA TYR A 451 19.52 -10.29 0.86
C TYR A 451 20.57 -9.55 0.02
N LEU A 452 21.71 -10.20 -0.29
CA LEU A 452 22.73 -9.65 -1.18
C LEU A 452 22.18 -9.44 -2.60
N LEU A 453 21.43 -10.40 -3.13
CA LEU A 453 20.79 -10.28 -4.45
C LEU A 453 19.82 -9.09 -4.47
N LYS A 454 19.04 -8.91 -3.41
CA LYS A 454 18.16 -7.75 -3.25
C LYS A 454 18.95 -6.45 -3.25
N MET A 455 19.97 -6.29 -2.41
CA MET A 455 20.78 -5.07 -2.36
C MET A 455 21.41 -4.73 -3.71
N ILE A 456 21.91 -5.73 -4.44
CA ILE A 456 22.47 -5.55 -5.79
C ILE A 456 21.38 -5.08 -6.76
N SER A 457 20.19 -5.69 -6.69
CA SER A 457 19.10 -5.45 -7.63
C SER A 457 18.29 -4.17 -7.39
N THR A 458 18.26 -3.69 -6.15
CA THR A 458 17.66 -2.42 -5.73
C THR A 458 18.64 -1.28 -5.89
N GLY A 459 19.94 -1.58 -5.85
CA GLY A 459 20.98 -0.56 -5.79
C GLY A 459 21.18 0.00 -4.38
N VAL A 460 20.56 -0.58 -3.34
CA VAL A 460 20.61 -0.09 -1.95
C VAL A 460 21.22 -1.14 -1.04
N GLU A 461 22.28 -0.78 -0.32
CA GLU A 461 22.87 -1.57 0.77
C GLU A 461 22.25 -1.11 2.11
N ILE A 462 21.98 -2.06 3.00
CA ILE A 462 21.38 -1.83 4.31
C ILE A 462 22.39 -2.20 5.40
N ASN A 463 22.54 -1.33 6.39
CA ASN A 463 23.33 -1.58 7.59
C ASN A 463 22.74 -2.75 8.40
N ALA A 464 23.56 -3.50 9.14
CA ALA A 464 23.08 -4.57 10.01
C ALA A 464 22.74 -4.14 11.43
N PHE A 465 23.16 -2.95 11.84
CA PHE A 465 22.84 -2.36 13.13
C PHE A 465 21.76 -1.29 12.97
N GLU A 466 20.95 -1.13 14.00
CA GLU A 466 19.99 -0.06 14.17
C GLU A 466 20.66 1.32 13.96
N PRO A 467 20.04 2.27 13.22
CA PRO A 467 18.68 2.26 12.66
C PRO A 467 18.59 1.61 11.26
N PHE A 468 19.46 0.66 10.94
CA PHE A 468 19.56 -0.04 9.66
C PHE A 468 19.71 0.95 8.49
N GLU A 469 20.64 1.88 8.60
CA GLU A 469 20.87 2.93 7.59
C GLU A 469 20.94 2.36 6.16
N MET A 470 20.46 3.15 5.20
CA MET A 470 20.46 2.80 3.79
C MET A 470 21.51 3.62 3.06
N ARG A 471 22.31 2.99 2.20
CA ARG A 471 23.22 3.71 1.29
C ARG A 471 23.20 3.14 -0.12
N PRO A 472 23.61 3.90 -1.14
CA PRO A 472 23.84 3.36 -2.47
C PRO A 472 24.84 2.20 -2.44
N SER A 473 24.41 1.02 -2.88
CA SER A 473 25.26 -0.17 -2.99
C SER A 473 26.49 0.04 -3.90
N ALA A 474 26.45 1.04 -4.78
CA ALA A 474 27.56 1.46 -5.62
C ALA A 474 28.76 1.98 -4.83
N GLU A 475 28.54 2.51 -3.62
CA GLU A 475 29.60 3.07 -2.77
C GLU A 475 30.53 1.98 -2.22
N ASN A 476 29.99 0.80 -1.92
CA ASN A 476 30.76 -0.26 -1.28
C ASN A 476 30.45 -1.65 -1.85
N LEU A 477 29.25 -2.20 -1.64
CA LEU A 477 28.91 -3.57 -2.04
C LEU A 477 29.29 -3.91 -3.49
N MET A 478 28.97 -3.05 -4.45
CA MET A 478 29.25 -3.28 -5.88
C MET A 478 30.72 -3.06 -6.26
N GLN A 479 31.53 -2.43 -5.41
CA GLN A 479 32.97 -2.26 -5.67
C GLN A 479 33.70 -3.61 -5.69
N ARG A 480 33.12 -4.63 -5.04
CA ARG A 480 33.61 -6.01 -5.01
C ARG A 480 33.44 -6.75 -6.34
N LEU A 481 32.54 -6.26 -7.19
CA LEU A 481 32.24 -6.88 -8.49
C LEU A 481 33.26 -6.44 -9.54
N PRO A 482 33.60 -7.32 -10.51
CA PRO A 482 34.36 -6.95 -11.70
C PRO A 482 33.75 -5.73 -12.39
N ALA A 483 34.61 -4.87 -12.97
CA ALA A 483 34.19 -3.61 -13.58
C ALA A 483 33.06 -3.79 -14.62
N TYR A 484 33.15 -4.81 -15.47
CA TYR A 484 32.13 -5.10 -16.48
C TYR A 484 30.77 -5.46 -15.86
N ILE A 485 30.73 -6.21 -14.74
CA ILE A 485 29.47 -6.54 -14.05
C ILE A 485 28.89 -5.27 -13.41
N ARG A 486 29.75 -4.42 -12.84
CA ARG A 486 29.32 -3.18 -12.22
C ARG A 486 28.66 -2.23 -13.23
N GLU A 487 29.22 -2.12 -14.43
CA GLU A 487 28.67 -1.30 -15.51
C GLU A 487 27.26 -1.77 -15.91
N GLU A 488 27.06 -3.07 -16.08
CA GLU A 488 25.74 -3.66 -16.37
C GLU A 488 24.73 -3.43 -15.24
N LEU A 489 25.15 -3.59 -13.99
CA LEU A 489 24.28 -3.40 -12.82
C LEU A 489 23.99 -1.93 -12.52
N GLN A 490 24.90 -1.02 -12.83
CA GLN A 490 24.68 0.43 -12.67
C GLN A 490 23.51 0.92 -13.52
N ALA A 491 23.33 0.38 -14.73
CA ALA A 491 22.18 0.71 -15.57
C ALA A 491 20.83 0.29 -14.94
N ILE A 492 20.82 -0.77 -14.11
CA ILE A 492 19.63 -1.24 -13.40
C ILE A 492 19.37 -0.37 -12.16
N ALA A 493 20.41 -0.02 -11.41
CA ALA A 493 20.30 0.82 -10.21
C ALA A 493 19.89 2.27 -10.55
N THR A 494 20.42 2.83 -11.65
CA THR A 494 20.19 4.23 -12.05
C THR A 494 18.86 4.47 -12.79
N LYS A 495 18.30 3.45 -13.47
CA LYS A 495 16.96 3.58 -14.10
C LYS A 495 15.81 3.63 -13.09
N LYS A 496 16.03 3.18 -11.84
CA LYS A 496 15.00 3.07 -10.80
C LYS A 496 14.90 4.28 -9.87
N SER A 497 15.86 5.21 -9.91
CA SER A 497 15.84 6.44 -9.08
C SER A 497 14.75 7.45 -9.46
N GLY A 498 13.98 7.16 -10.52
CA GLY A 498 12.86 7.98 -10.96
C GLY A 498 11.59 7.82 -10.13
N ILE A 499 10.91 6.67 -10.18
CA ILE A 499 9.48 6.57 -9.76
C ILE A 499 9.09 5.15 -9.23
N ILE A 500 9.98 4.16 -9.15
CA ILE A 500 9.57 2.77 -8.80
C ILE A 500 10.48 2.16 -7.74
N THR A 501 10.23 2.52 -6.48
CA THR A 501 10.73 1.83 -5.28
C THR A 501 9.86 0.65 -4.87
N ASP A 502 8.65 0.50 -5.43
CA ASP A 502 7.60 -0.41 -4.92
C ASP A 502 7.54 -1.81 -5.55
N SER A 503 8.33 -2.12 -6.59
CA SER A 503 8.29 -3.45 -7.24
C SER A 503 9.69 -4.05 -7.40
N ILE A 504 10.23 -4.56 -6.30
CA ILE A 504 11.45 -5.38 -6.32
C ILE A 504 11.03 -6.78 -6.77
N HIS A 505 10.98 -6.98 -8.10
CA HIS A 505 10.78 -8.29 -8.68
C HIS A 505 11.96 -9.21 -8.33
N ARG A 506 11.64 -10.39 -7.79
CA ARG A 506 12.56 -11.52 -7.64
C ARG A 506 13.29 -11.75 -8.97
N PHE A 507 14.60 -11.58 -9.00
CA PHE A 507 15.41 -11.95 -10.14
C PHE A 507 15.49 -13.48 -10.18
N TRP A 508 14.75 -14.10 -11.09
CA TRP A 508 15.10 -15.44 -11.54
C TRP A 508 16.34 -15.30 -12.42
N ILE A 509 17.52 -15.57 -11.86
CA ILE A 509 18.68 -15.88 -12.71
C ILE A 509 18.37 -17.25 -13.30
N GLN A 510 17.76 -17.26 -14.48
CA GLN A 510 17.64 -18.46 -15.27
C GLN A 510 19.02 -18.70 -15.90
N PRO A 511 19.77 -19.76 -15.53
CA PRO A 511 20.97 -20.10 -16.27
C PRO A 511 20.56 -20.35 -17.73
N GLN A 512 21.29 -19.72 -18.65
CA GLN A 512 21.08 -19.85 -20.08
C GLN A 512 21.10 -21.35 -20.44
N SER A 513 19.96 -21.82 -20.95
CA SER A 513 19.63 -23.22 -21.17
C SER A 513 20.56 -23.88 -22.18
N SER A 514 21.32 -24.88 -21.70
CA SER A 514 21.61 -26.09 -22.46
C SER A 514 21.89 -27.26 -21.51
N ILE A 515 20.92 -27.57 -20.65
CA ILE A 515 20.77 -28.92 -20.09
C ILE A 515 19.29 -29.23 -20.16
N ASP A 516 18.95 -30.22 -20.98
CA ASP A 516 17.60 -30.74 -21.15
C ASP A 516 16.99 -31.10 -19.80
N TYR A 517 15.89 -30.43 -19.46
CA TYR A 517 14.95 -30.82 -18.41
C TYR A 517 14.03 -31.95 -18.92
N GLU A 518 14.59 -32.94 -19.61
CA GLU A 518 13.81 -34.08 -20.05
C GLU A 518 13.53 -35.02 -18.88
N GLN A 519 12.24 -35.14 -18.56
CA GLN A 519 11.60 -36.40 -18.20
C GLN A 519 12.09 -37.07 -16.90
N THR A 520 11.73 -36.58 -15.70
CA THR A 520 11.54 -37.46 -14.52
C THR A 520 11.02 -36.70 -13.30
N PHE A 521 9.74 -36.38 -13.25
CA PHE A 521 8.97 -36.47 -12.00
C PHE A 521 7.55 -36.82 -12.41
N TYR A 522 7.13 -38.06 -12.09
CA TYR A 522 5.94 -38.79 -12.56
C TYR A 522 6.11 -39.66 -13.82
N LYS A 523 6.93 -40.71 -13.69
CA LYS A 523 6.44 -42.09 -13.72
C LYS A 523 7.04 -42.87 -12.57
#